data_AF-A0A1U7VIT5-F1
#
_entry.id   AF-A0A1U7VIT5-F1
#
_cell.length_a   1.000
_cell.length_b   1.000
_cell.length_c   1.000
_cell.angle_alpha   90.00
_cell.angle_beta   90.00
_cell.angle_gamma   90.00
#
_symmetry.space_group_name_H-M   'P 1'
#
loop_
_entity.id
_entity.type
_entity.pdbx_description
1 polymer ?
#
loop_
_entity_poly.entity_id
_entity_poly.type
_entity_poly.pdbx_seq_one_letter_code
_entity_poly.pdbx_strand_id
1 'polypeptide(L)'
;MAAKPFQITVEEFRLYHTIDRALYSLLVVELQRDPLESMQTLALWIWLERTRFNDIIRKILSLPQFSITELADEAITCLKCIEDNRFLLSTDAGEIPLTQSLMAKEFSLLFFHENRDSATSGIRKIVTEVCLKALTDIMEKALKRGSEQTLTESKMAMVAPLAESFLIERIAQLGLGSDASPKRTKGHGVPCEERTMFVTFSKGYPVAEVEIREFFSRIFGDCIECIHMQEV
;
A
#
# COMPACT_ATOMS: atom_id res chain seq x y z
N MET A 1 -0.06 -11.56 46.25
CA MET A 1 0.89 -11.88 45.16
C MET A 1 0.43 -11.12 43.92
N ALA A 2 1.00 -9.94 43.65
CA ALA A 2 0.70 -9.23 42.41
C ALA A 2 1.46 -9.94 41.27
N ALA A 3 0.72 -10.45 40.27
CA ALA A 3 1.34 -11.02 39.08
C ALA A 3 2.21 -9.95 38.43
N LYS A 4 3.51 -10.23 38.27
CA LYS A 4 4.39 -9.37 37.46
C LYS A 4 3.79 -9.31 36.06
N PRO A 5 3.56 -8.13 35.48
CA PRO A 5 3.16 -8.04 34.08
C PRO A 5 4.26 -8.72 33.25
N PHE A 6 3.87 -9.67 32.40
CA PHE A 6 4.77 -10.28 31.43
C PHE A 6 5.31 -9.17 30.54
N GLN A 7 6.54 -8.72 30.78
CA GLN A 7 7.24 -7.84 29.87
C GLN A 7 7.85 -8.72 28.79
N ILE A 8 7.17 -8.81 27.65
CA ILE A 8 7.73 -9.42 26.44
C ILE A 8 8.94 -8.59 26.04
N THR A 9 10.11 -9.22 25.98
CA THR A 9 11.33 -8.56 25.54
C THR A 9 11.29 -8.30 24.02
N VAL A 10 12.04 -7.30 23.55
CA VAL A 10 12.14 -6.99 22.12
C VAL A 10 12.64 -8.19 21.32
N GLU A 11 13.52 -9.01 21.89
CA GLU A 11 14.05 -10.21 21.25
C GLU A 11 13.01 -11.33 21.13
N GLU A 12 12.18 -11.56 22.15
CA GLU A 12 11.06 -12.50 22.07
C GLU A 12 10.02 -12.05 21.03
N PHE A 13 9.75 -10.75 20.94
CA PHE A 13 8.89 -10.18 19.91
C PHE A 13 9.46 -10.40 18.50
N ARG A 14 10.77 -10.19 18.32
CA ARG A 14 11.45 -10.47 17.05
C ARG A 14 11.40 -11.95 16.67
N LEU A 15 11.57 -12.85 17.65
CA LEU A 15 11.48 -14.28 17.44
C LEU A 15 10.07 -14.72 17.01
N TYR A 16 9.04 -14.11 17.60
CA TYR A 16 7.66 -14.35 17.18
C TYR A 16 7.43 -13.98 15.70
N HIS A 17 8.03 -12.87 15.25
CA HIS A 17 7.94 -12.37 13.88
C HIS A 17 9.04 -12.91 12.94
N THR A 18 9.59 -14.10 13.19
CA THR A 18 10.72 -14.64 12.39
C THR A 18 10.39 -14.77 10.91
N ILE A 19 9.16 -15.17 10.57
CA ILE A 19 8.74 -15.38 9.17
C ILE A 19 8.60 -14.03 8.46
N ASP A 20 7.95 -13.07 9.12
CA ASP A 20 7.81 -11.70 8.62
C ASP A 20 9.18 -11.04 8.42
N ARG A 21 10.10 -11.25 9.38
CA ARG A 21 11.49 -10.80 9.31
C ARG A 21 12.26 -11.43 8.14
N ALA A 22 12.04 -12.72 7.88
CA ALA A 22 12.67 -13.41 6.75
C ALA A 22 12.20 -12.83 5.41
N LEU A 23 10.89 -12.60 5.25
CA LEU A 23 10.34 -11.99 4.04
C LEU A 23 10.82 -10.54 3.86
N TYR A 24 10.84 -9.74 4.94
CA TYR A 24 11.37 -8.38 4.87
C TYR A 24 12.86 -8.35 4.50
N SER A 25 13.66 -9.25 5.10
CA SER A 25 15.08 -9.37 4.76
C SER A 25 15.27 -9.76 3.30
N LEU A 26 14.45 -10.68 2.77
CA LEU A 26 14.48 -11.06 1.36
C LEU A 26 14.21 -9.87 0.44
N LEU A 27 13.15 -9.10 0.71
CA LEU A 27 12.78 -7.91 -0.08
C LEU A 27 13.89 -6.85 -0.10
N VAL A 28 14.48 -6.58 1.06
CA VAL A 28 15.37 -5.42 1.23
C VAL A 28 16.85 -5.77 1.01
N VAL A 29 17.29 -6.96 1.41
CA VAL A 29 18.70 -7.35 1.34
C VAL A 29 19.02 -8.05 0.02
N GLU A 30 18.18 -9.00 -0.40
CA GLU A 30 18.43 -9.81 -1.60
C GLU A 30 17.88 -9.12 -2.85
N LEU A 31 16.61 -8.71 -2.81
CA LEU A 31 15.96 -8.03 -3.94
C LEU A 31 16.27 -6.53 -4.02
N GLN A 32 16.94 -5.97 -3.01
CA GLN A 32 17.38 -4.57 -2.95
C GLN A 32 16.26 -3.54 -3.21
N ARG A 33 15.03 -3.87 -2.80
CA ARG A 33 13.90 -2.95 -2.89
C ARG A 33 13.98 -1.85 -1.85
N ASP A 34 13.28 -0.74 -2.08
CA ASP A 34 13.23 0.34 -1.10
C ASP A 34 12.71 -0.18 0.25
N PRO A 35 13.41 0.11 1.37
CA PRO A 35 13.00 -0.40 2.68
C PRO A 35 11.61 0.08 3.13
N LEU A 36 11.20 1.32 2.81
CA LEU A 36 9.88 1.82 3.21
C LEU A 36 8.77 1.17 2.39
N GLU A 37 8.94 1.11 1.06
CA GLU A 37 7.96 0.44 0.19
C GLU A 37 7.81 -1.04 0.55
N SER A 38 8.94 -1.70 0.85
CA SER A 38 8.96 -3.10 1.30
C SER A 38 8.23 -3.28 2.64
N MET A 39 8.31 -2.28 3.52
CA MET A 39 7.61 -2.31 4.81
C MET A 39 6.09 -2.18 4.63
N GLN A 40 5.64 -1.28 3.75
CA GLN A 40 4.23 -1.13 3.42
C GLN A 40 3.70 -2.38 2.70
N THR A 41 4.50 -2.95 1.80
CA THR A 41 4.19 -4.20 1.09
C THR A 41 4.01 -5.38 2.05
N LEU A 42 4.93 -5.55 3.01
CA LEU A 42 4.79 -6.57 4.05
C LEU A 42 3.57 -6.30 4.95
N ALA A 43 3.32 -5.04 5.30
CA ALA A 43 2.15 -4.67 6.11
C ALA A 43 0.83 -4.98 5.39
N LEU A 44 0.77 -4.81 4.07
CA LEU A 44 -0.36 -5.23 3.24
C LEU A 44 -0.58 -6.73 3.33
N TRP A 45 0.45 -7.56 3.18
CA TRP A 45 0.33 -9.01 3.25
C TRP A 45 -0.09 -9.50 4.64
N ILE A 46 0.46 -8.91 5.72
CA ILE A 46 0.02 -9.20 7.10
C ILE A 46 -1.46 -8.81 7.29
N TRP A 47 -1.88 -7.68 6.72
CA TRP A 47 -3.29 -7.25 6.80
C TRP A 47 -4.21 -8.24 6.08
N LEU A 48 -3.82 -8.70 4.90
CA LEU A 48 -4.56 -9.73 4.17
C LEU A 48 -4.61 -11.07 4.95
N GLU A 49 -3.53 -11.39 5.67
CA GLU A 49 -3.48 -12.61 6.48
C GLU A 49 -4.42 -12.53 7.69
N ARG A 50 -4.53 -11.34 8.29
CA ARG A 50 -5.46 -11.10 9.40
C ARG A 50 -6.92 -11.05 8.99
N THR A 51 -7.21 -10.74 7.72
CA THR A 51 -8.59 -10.57 7.25
C THR A 51 -9.19 -11.87 6.77
N ARG A 52 -8.53 -12.59 5.84
CA ARG A 52 -9.18 -13.73 5.16
C ARG A 52 -8.30 -14.93 4.79
N PHE A 53 -6.98 -14.86 4.92
CA PHE A 53 -6.11 -15.97 4.54
C PHE A 53 -5.16 -16.36 5.64
N ASN A 54 -4.92 -17.65 5.77
CA ASN A 54 -3.86 -18.14 6.64
C ASN A 54 -2.57 -18.32 5.82
N ASP A 55 -1.44 -17.98 6.44
CA ASP A 55 -0.09 -18.31 5.97
C ASP A 55 0.30 -17.70 4.61
N ILE A 56 -0.19 -16.50 4.26
CA ILE A 56 0.22 -15.81 3.03
C ILE A 56 1.73 -15.64 3.00
N ILE A 57 2.33 -15.16 4.08
CA ILE A 57 3.76 -14.86 4.14
C ILE A 57 4.59 -16.13 3.91
N ARG A 58 4.14 -17.27 4.45
CA ARG A 58 4.78 -18.58 4.20
C ARG A 58 4.67 -19.00 2.74
N LYS A 59 3.50 -18.80 2.11
CA LYS A 59 3.31 -19.09 0.69
C LYS A 59 4.21 -18.24 -0.18
N ILE A 60 4.33 -16.93 0.11
CA ILE A 60 5.23 -16.03 -0.62
C ILE A 60 6.68 -16.51 -0.50
N LEU A 61 7.14 -16.86 0.70
CA LEU A 61 8.49 -17.37 0.92
C LEU A 61 8.78 -18.72 0.22
N SER A 62 7.74 -19.47 -0.17
CA SER A 62 7.90 -20.71 -0.93
C SER A 62 8.04 -20.49 -2.44
N LEU A 63 7.83 -19.25 -2.92
CA LEU A 63 7.92 -18.90 -4.33
C LEU A 63 9.38 -18.61 -4.75
N PRO A 64 9.70 -18.74 -6.05
CA PRO A 64 10.96 -18.24 -6.60
C PRO A 64 11.10 -16.72 -6.41
N GLN A 65 12.35 -16.24 -6.23
CA GLN A 65 12.66 -14.81 -6.05
C GLN A 65 12.03 -13.90 -7.12
N PHE A 66 12.03 -14.32 -8.39
CA PHE A 66 11.41 -13.56 -9.48
C PHE A 66 9.92 -13.31 -9.25
N SER A 67 9.17 -14.34 -8.84
CA SER A 67 7.74 -14.21 -8.54
C SER A 67 7.48 -13.36 -7.30
N ILE A 68 8.39 -13.35 -6.32
CA ILE A 68 8.29 -12.48 -5.15
C ILE A 68 8.48 -11.01 -5.54
N THR A 69 9.39 -10.73 -6.49
CA THR A 69 9.58 -9.39 -7.05
C THR A 69 8.30 -8.90 -7.74
N GLU A 70 7.75 -9.71 -8.65
CA GLU A 70 6.51 -9.34 -9.36
C GLU A 70 5.33 -9.16 -8.40
N LEU A 71 5.22 -10.03 -7.37
CA LEU A 71 4.18 -9.89 -6.35
C LEU A 71 4.36 -8.62 -5.51
N ALA A 72 5.60 -8.19 -5.24
CA ALA A 72 5.87 -6.93 -4.57
C ALA A 72 5.49 -5.72 -5.45
N ASP A 73 5.67 -5.81 -6.77
CA ASP A 73 5.23 -4.78 -7.72
C ASP A 73 3.70 -4.67 -7.76
N GLU A 74 2.99 -5.82 -7.80
CA GLU A 74 1.53 -5.85 -7.69
C GLU A 74 1.03 -5.31 -6.34
N ALA A 75 1.74 -5.60 -5.25
CA ALA A 75 1.38 -5.09 -3.93
C ALA A 75 1.50 -3.56 -3.86
N ILE A 76 2.51 -2.96 -4.50
CA ILE A 76 2.63 -1.50 -4.63
C ILE A 76 1.46 -0.94 -5.43
N THR A 77 1.04 -1.60 -6.51
CA THR A 77 -0.15 -1.24 -7.28
C THR A 77 -1.41 -1.28 -6.41
N CYS A 78 -1.56 -2.29 -5.56
CA CYS A 78 -2.66 -2.39 -4.60
C CYS A 78 -2.62 -1.23 -3.58
N LEU A 79 -1.45 -0.90 -3.04
CA LEU A 79 -1.27 0.20 -2.09
C LEU A 79 -1.64 1.55 -2.72
N LYS A 80 -1.19 1.80 -3.96
CA LYS A 80 -1.56 2.99 -4.73
C LYS A 80 -3.06 3.07 -4.96
N CYS A 81 -3.72 1.94 -5.24
CA CYS A 81 -5.17 1.87 -5.38
C CYS A 81 -5.94 2.19 -4.08
N ILE A 82 -5.37 1.88 -2.91
CA ILE A 82 -5.96 2.21 -1.61
C ILE A 82 -5.79 3.72 -1.30
N GLU A 83 -4.68 4.31 -1.73
CA GLU A 83 -4.34 5.72 -1.47
C GLU A 83 -5.01 6.70 -2.44
N ASP A 84 -5.12 6.36 -3.74
CA ASP A 84 -5.68 7.23 -4.78
C ASP A 84 -7.00 6.71 -5.35
N ASN A 85 -8.08 7.46 -5.09
CA ASN A 85 -9.44 7.19 -5.59
C ASN A 85 -9.53 7.19 -7.13
N ARG A 86 -8.60 7.84 -7.82
CA ARG A 86 -8.60 7.99 -9.28
C ARG A 86 -7.87 6.84 -9.96
N PHE A 87 -7.18 5.98 -9.22
CA PHE A 87 -6.36 4.90 -9.76
C PHE A 87 -7.17 3.88 -10.58
N LEU A 88 -8.43 3.63 -10.20
CA LEU A 88 -9.34 2.75 -10.93
C LEU A 88 -9.82 3.32 -12.28
N LEU A 89 -9.63 4.62 -12.53
CA LEU A 89 -10.07 5.29 -13.76
C LEU A 89 -9.02 5.24 -14.87
N SER A 90 -7.79 4.85 -14.55
CA SER A 90 -6.74 4.63 -15.54
C SER A 90 -7.04 3.34 -16.30
N THR A 91 -7.08 3.41 -17.63
CA THR A 91 -7.15 2.23 -18.53
C THR A 91 -5.98 1.25 -18.31
N ASP A 92 -4.96 1.70 -17.57
CA ASP A 92 -3.77 0.97 -17.11
C ASP A 92 -3.88 0.54 -15.64
N ALA A 93 -5.10 0.45 -15.09
CA ALA A 93 -5.35 -0.10 -13.76
C ALA A 93 -4.90 -1.57 -13.75
N GLY A 94 -3.61 -1.74 -13.46
CA GLY A 94 -2.86 -2.97 -13.64
C GLY A 94 -3.59 -4.13 -13.01
N GLU A 95 -3.87 -5.14 -13.82
CA GLU A 95 -4.31 -6.42 -13.30
C GLU A 95 -3.31 -6.88 -12.22
N ILE A 96 -3.81 -7.54 -11.19
CA ILE A 96 -3.00 -8.12 -10.11
C ILE A 96 -3.04 -9.66 -10.20
N PRO A 97 -2.61 -10.25 -11.34
CA PRO A 97 -2.82 -11.66 -11.64
C PRO A 97 -2.10 -12.59 -10.66
N LEU A 98 -0.93 -12.22 -10.14
CA LEU A 98 -0.19 -13.06 -9.17
C LEU A 98 -0.85 -13.01 -7.80
N THR A 99 -1.31 -11.84 -7.37
CA THR A 99 -2.09 -11.65 -6.14
C THR A 99 -3.38 -12.45 -6.23
N GLN A 100 -4.08 -12.41 -7.37
CA GLN A 100 -5.28 -13.22 -7.64
C GLN A 100 -5.01 -14.73 -7.64
N SER A 101 -3.88 -15.14 -8.22
CA SER A 101 -3.48 -16.55 -8.27
C SER A 101 -3.13 -17.08 -6.88
N LEU A 102 -2.37 -16.30 -6.11
CA LEU A 102 -1.88 -16.67 -4.79
C LEU A 102 -2.98 -16.59 -3.71
N MET A 103 -3.89 -15.65 -3.86
CA MET A 103 -4.89 -15.26 -2.85
C MET A 103 -6.32 -15.54 -3.30
N ALA A 104 -6.51 -16.45 -4.25
CA ALA A 104 -7.80 -16.79 -4.86
C ALA A 104 -8.48 -15.63 -5.63
N LYS A 105 -9.32 -15.98 -6.61
CA LYS A 105 -9.97 -15.08 -7.59
C LYS A 105 -10.86 -13.96 -7.00
N GLU A 106 -11.07 -13.92 -5.68
CA GLU A 106 -11.90 -12.91 -5.03
C GLU A 106 -11.18 -11.56 -4.84
N PHE A 107 -9.86 -11.51 -5.04
CA PHE A 107 -9.05 -10.30 -4.84
C PHE A 107 -8.86 -9.55 -6.14
N SER A 108 -9.71 -8.55 -6.35
CA SER A 108 -9.56 -7.57 -7.42
C SER A 108 -9.12 -6.23 -6.84
N LEU A 109 -8.62 -5.31 -7.68
CA LEU A 109 -8.44 -3.92 -7.27
C LEU A 109 -9.75 -3.31 -6.71
N LEU A 110 -10.91 -3.79 -7.17
CA LEU A 110 -12.22 -3.42 -6.64
C LEU A 110 -12.37 -3.81 -5.16
N PHE A 111 -11.89 -4.99 -4.74
CA PHE A 111 -11.90 -5.38 -3.32
C PHE A 111 -11.10 -4.41 -2.46
N PHE A 112 -9.92 -4.00 -2.92
CA PHE A 112 -9.09 -3.03 -2.19
C PHE A 112 -9.75 -1.66 -2.11
N HIS A 113 -10.42 -1.24 -3.18
CA HIS A 113 -11.18 0.01 -3.19
C HIS A 113 -12.41 -0.03 -2.27
N GLU A 114 -13.19 -1.10 -2.29
CA GLU A 114 -14.35 -1.30 -1.39
C GLU A 114 -13.94 -1.33 0.09
N ASN A 115 -12.75 -1.88 0.39
CA ASN A 115 -12.25 -2.02 1.76
C ASN A 115 -11.18 -0.98 2.15
N ARG A 116 -11.03 0.10 1.36
CA ARG A 116 -9.95 1.10 1.48
C ARG A 116 -9.74 1.65 2.88
N ASP A 117 -10.81 1.95 3.62
CA ASP A 117 -10.71 2.62 4.92
C ASP A 117 -10.21 1.64 5.97
N SER A 118 -10.71 0.41 5.91
CA SER A 118 -10.24 -0.72 6.72
C SER A 118 -8.79 -1.09 6.37
N ALA A 119 -8.46 -1.12 5.09
CA ALA A 119 -7.11 -1.41 4.60
C ALA A 119 -6.12 -0.33 5.06
N THR A 120 -6.40 0.94 4.80
CA THR A 120 -5.56 2.08 5.19
C THR A 120 -5.30 2.09 6.70
N SER A 121 -6.36 1.95 7.50
CA SER A 121 -6.25 1.94 8.97
C SER A 121 -5.50 0.70 9.47
N GLY A 122 -5.81 -0.47 8.91
CA GLY A 122 -5.19 -1.74 9.27
C GLY A 122 -3.71 -1.79 8.93
N ILE A 123 -3.32 -1.38 7.73
CA ILE A 123 -1.93 -1.30 7.27
C ILE A 123 -1.15 -0.33 8.14
N ARG A 124 -1.67 0.87 8.40
CA ARG A 124 -1.02 1.86 9.29
C ARG A 124 -0.78 1.29 10.68
N LYS A 125 -1.78 0.60 11.24
CA LYS A 125 -1.66 -0.04 12.56
C LYS A 125 -0.60 -1.15 12.55
N ILE A 126 -0.52 -1.96 11.50
CA ILE A 126 0.49 -3.00 11.37
C ILE A 126 1.88 -2.39 11.26
N VAL A 127 2.06 -1.33 10.47
CA VAL A 127 3.35 -0.64 10.34
C VAL A 127 3.83 -0.15 11.71
N THR A 128 2.97 0.53 12.47
CA THR A 128 3.34 1.14 13.76
C THR A 128 3.52 0.12 14.88
N GLU A 129 2.62 -0.86 14.98
CA GLU A 129 2.61 -1.80 16.09
C GLU A 129 3.51 -3.02 15.86
N VAL A 130 3.71 -3.42 14.60
CA VAL A 130 4.48 -4.61 14.21
C VAL A 130 5.77 -4.22 13.50
N CYS A 131 5.69 -3.61 12.31
CA CYS A 131 6.86 -3.45 11.45
C CYS A 131 7.96 -2.59 12.08
N LEU A 132 7.62 -1.42 12.64
CA LEU A 132 8.60 -0.54 13.30
C LEU A 132 9.24 -1.16 14.55
N LYS A 133 8.58 -2.13 15.21
CA LYS A 133 9.17 -2.80 16.37
C LYS A 133 9.98 -4.03 15.97
N ALA A 134 9.47 -4.78 14.98
CA ALA A 134 10.03 -6.04 14.56
C ALA A 134 11.12 -5.90 13.50
N LEU A 135 11.20 -4.82 12.72
CA LEU A 135 12.01 -4.77 11.49
C LEU A 135 13.05 -3.64 11.46
N THR A 136 13.06 -2.74 12.45
CA THR A 136 13.92 -1.54 12.45
C THR A 136 15.41 -1.87 12.35
N ASP A 137 15.88 -2.95 12.98
CA ASP A 137 17.27 -3.39 12.87
C ASP A 137 17.66 -3.84 11.45
N ILE A 138 16.71 -4.44 10.70
CA ILE A 138 16.93 -4.84 9.30
C ILE A 138 16.90 -3.61 8.39
N MET A 139 15.96 -2.70 8.64
CA MET A 139 15.82 -1.44 7.89
C MET A 139 17.08 -0.56 8.02
N GLU A 140 17.59 -0.37 9.24
CA GLU A 140 18.82 0.39 9.49
C GLU A 140 20.04 -0.23 8.78
N LYS A 141 20.17 -1.56 8.79
CA LYS A 141 21.25 -2.27 8.10
C LYS A 141 21.19 -2.06 6.59
N ALA A 142 19.98 -2.12 6.01
CA ALA A 142 19.79 -1.91 4.59
C ALA A 142 20.13 -0.49 4.14
N LEU A 143 19.72 0.52 4.92
CA LEU A 143 20.01 1.93 4.63
C LEU A 143 21.50 2.22 4.72
N LYS A 144 22.20 1.67 5.72
CA LYS A 144 23.67 1.79 5.84
C LYS A 144 24.38 1.16 4.63
N ARG A 145 23.96 -0.04 4.20
CA ARG A 145 24.55 -0.72 3.04
C ARG A 145 24.38 0.06 1.74
N GLY A 146 23.22 0.69 1.51
CA GLY A 146 23.00 1.57 0.35
C GLY A 146 23.92 2.80 0.35
N SER A 147 24.22 3.36 1.52
CA SER A 147 25.15 4.48 1.67
C SER A 147 26.62 4.08 1.45
N GLU A 148 26.99 2.84 1.77
CA GLU A 148 28.35 2.32 1.54
C GLU A 148 28.58 1.95 0.07
N GLN A 149 27.57 1.41 -0.62
CA GLN A 149 27.64 1.10 -2.06
C GLN A 149 27.74 2.38 -2.92
N THR A 150 27.01 3.44 -2.56
CA THR A 150 27.11 4.75 -3.23
C THR A 150 28.46 5.43 -3.00
N LEU A 151 29.13 5.18 -1.87
CA LEU A 151 30.47 5.70 -1.55
C LEU A 151 31.58 4.99 -2.36
N THR A 152 31.39 3.74 -2.75
CA THR A 152 32.33 3.03 -3.65
C THR A 152 32.23 3.46 -5.11
N GLU A 153 31.06 3.94 -5.55
CA GLU A 153 30.89 4.53 -6.90
C GLU A 153 31.24 6.03 -6.92
N SER A 154 31.01 6.75 -5.82
CA SER A 154 31.26 8.20 -5.70
C SER A 154 32.65 8.55 -5.15
N LYS A 155 33.71 7.99 -5.73
CA LYS A 155 35.10 8.51 -5.51
C LYS A 155 35.34 9.90 -6.12
N MET A 156 34.31 10.61 -6.56
CA MET A 156 34.36 12.05 -6.83
C MET A 156 33.20 12.75 -6.10
N ALA A 157 33.56 13.83 -5.40
CA ALA A 157 32.71 14.75 -4.62
C ALA A 157 32.44 14.35 -3.15
N MET A 158 33.15 15.04 -2.25
CA MET A 158 32.88 15.10 -0.81
C MET A 158 31.56 15.81 -0.53
N VAL A 159 30.75 15.30 0.41
CA VAL A 159 30.09 16.03 1.52
C VAL A 159 29.67 15.02 2.62
N ALA A 160 29.71 15.48 3.87
CA ALA A 160 29.61 14.78 5.16
C ALA A 160 28.20 14.18 5.50
N PRO A 161 28.06 13.39 6.60
CA PRO A 161 27.04 12.36 6.74
C PRO A 161 25.66 12.87 7.20
N LEU A 162 24.62 12.53 6.44
CA LEU A 162 23.21 12.91 6.63
C LEU A 162 22.33 11.77 7.20
N ALA A 163 22.94 10.77 7.85
CA ALA A 163 22.26 9.49 8.13
C ALA A 163 21.14 9.58 9.18
N GLU A 164 21.29 10.40 10.23
CA GLU A 164 20.30 10.46 11.32
C GLU A 164 19.09 11.34 10.98
N SER A 165 19.30 12.46 10.28
CA SER A 165 18.20 13.35 9.84
C SER A 165 17.34 12.69 8.77
N PHE A 166 17.95 11.93 7.86
CA PHE A 166 17.24 11.21 6.80
C PHE A 166 16.30 10.14 7.35
N LEU A 167 16.69 9.45 8.44
CA LEU A 167 15.83 8.46 9.11
C LEU A 167 14.59 9.11 9.72
N ILE A 168 14.77 10.25 10.42
CA ILE A 168 13.67 11.00 11.02
C ILE A 168 12.71 11.52 9.95
N GLU A 169 13.25 12.05 8.84
CA GLU A 169 12.46 12.55 7.72
C GLU A 169 11.71 11.44 6.98
N ARG A 170 12.35 10.28 6.76
CA ARG A 170 11.69 9.10 6.15
C ARG A 170 10.63 8.47 7.06
N ILE A 171 10.81 8.50 8.38
CA ILE A 171 9.77 8.09 9.34
C ILE A 171 8.61 9.11 9.34
N ALA A 172 8.89 10.41 9.18
CA ALA A 172 7.86 11.44 9.07
C ALA A 172 7.02 11.30 7.78
N GLN A 173 7.62 10.82 6.69
CA GLN A 173 6.93 10.52 5.43
C GLN A 173 5.92 9.35 5.54
N LEU A 174 5.96 8.55 6.62
CA LEU A 174 4.97 7.48 6.90
C LEU A 174 3.64 8.02 7.49
N GLY A 175 3.43 9.33 7.53
CA GLY A 175 2.11 9.93 7.86
C GLY A 175 1.64 9.68 9.30
N LEU A 176 2.57 9.72 10.27
CA LEU A 176 2.28 9.58 11.72
C LEU A 176 2.23 10.92 12.45
N GLY A 177 1.93 12.01 11.73
CA GLY A 177 1.67 13.33 12.30
C GLY A 177 0.26 13.40 12.90
N SER A 178 0.22 13.74 14.18
CA SER A 178 -0.93 13.91 15.07
C SER A 178 -2.18 14.60 14.49
N ASP A 179 -3.32 14.19 15.02
CA ASP A 179 -4.66 14.79 14.94
C ASP A 179 -4.66 16.31 14.70
N ALA A 180 -5.11 16.70 13.52
CA ALA A 180 -5.96 17.86 13.36
C ALA A 180 -7.10 17.44 12.43
N SER A 181 -8.25 17.17 13.04
CA SER A 181 -9.51 17.02 12.31
C SER A 181 -9.66 18.20 11.33
N PRO A 182 -9.91 17.99 10.04
CA PRO A 182 -10.49 19.03 9.23
C PRO A 182 -11.91 19.18 9.75
N LYS A 183 -12.14 20.28 10.48
CA LYS A 183 -13.48 20.83 10.66
C LYS A 183 -14.21 20.69 9.33
N ARG A 184 -15.41 20.12 9.38
CA ARG A 184 -16.39 20.17 8.31
C ARG A 184 -16.59 21.64 7.93
N THR A 185 -15.85 22.11 6.94
CA THR A 185 -16.13 23.37 6.28
C THR A 185 -17.21 23.05 5.27
N LYS A 186 -18.46 23.41 5.60
CA LYS A 186 -19.51 23.53 4.60
C LYS A 186 -19.03 24.50 3.52
N GLY A 187 -19.09 24.04 2.28
CA GLY A 187 -19.38 24.87 1.10
C GLY A 187 -18.23 25.69 0.53
N HIS A 188 -17.37 25.05 -0.26
CA HIS A 188 -16.97 25.63 -1.54
C HIS A 188 -17.32 24.61 -2.62
N GLY A 189 -18.46 24.85 -3.29
CA GLY A 189 -18.87 24.07 -4.44
C GLY A 189 -17.84 24.29 -5.53
N VAL A 190 -17.02 23.27 -5.78
CA VAL A 190 -16.18 23.21 -6.98
C VAL A 190 -17.11 23.45 -8.18
N PRO A 191 -16.80 24.41 -9.07
CA PRO A 191 -17.63 24.75 -10.22
C PRO A 191 -18.02 23.48 -11.00
N CYS A 192 -19.26 23.42 -11.50
CA CYS A 192 -19.79 22.24 -12.20
C CYS A 192 -18.84 21.78 -13.33
N GLU A 193 -18.23 22.73 -14.01
CA GLU A 193 -17.29 22.51 -15.12
C GLU A 193 -16.02 21.74 -14.70
N GLU A 194 -15.55 21.89 -13.46
CA GLU A 194 -14.38 21.17 -12.93
C GLU A 194 -14.75 19.78 -12.38
N ARG A 195 -16.05 19.47 -12.26
CA ARG A 195 -16.58 18.17 -11.83
C ARG A 195 -17.34 17.44 -12.93
N THR A 196 -17.35 17.97 -14.15
CA THR A 196 -18.02 17.35 -15.30
C THR A 196 -17.03 16.50 -16.08
N MET A 197 -17.43 15.29 -16.44
CA MET A 197 -16.65 14.37 -17.27
C MET A 197 -17.34 14.16 -18.62
N PHE A 198 -16.57 14.18 -19.71
CA PHE A 198 -17.04 13.78 -21.03
C PHE A 198 -16.59 12.35 -21.31
N VAL A 199 -17.56 11.48 -21.63
CA VAL A 199 -17.32 10.06 -21.88
C VAL A 199 -17.83 9.72 -23.28
N THR A 200 -17.05 8.98 -24.06
CA THR A 200 -17.44 8.51 -25.38
C THR A 200 -17.56 6.99 -25.39
N PHE A 201 -18.60 6.48 -26.02
CA PHE A 201 -18.85 5.04 -26.14
C PHE A 201 -18.62 4.57 -27.57
N SER A 202 -18.07 3.37 -27.73
CA SER A 202 -17.87 2.76 -29.04
C SER A 202 -19.23 2.49 -29.71
N LYS A 203 -19.33 2.71 -31.03
CA LYS A 203 -20.59 2.62 -31.80
C LYS A 203 -21.29 1.24 -31.79
N GLY A 204 -20.65 0.19 -31.27
CA GLY A 204 -21.15 -1.18 -31.31
C GLY A 204 -22.02 -1.61 -30.12
N TYR A 205 -22.13 -0.79 -29.06
CA TYR A 205 -22.87 -1.15 -27.86
C TYR A 205 -23.65 0.06 -27.35
N PRO A 206 -24.99 0.12 -27.53
CA PRO A 206 -25.79 1.19 -26.95
C PRO A 206 -25.77 1.06 -25.43
N VAL A 207 -25.40 2.14 -24.74
CA VAL A 207 -25.37 2.20 -23.27
C VAL A 207 -26.52 3.07 -22.81
N ALA A 208 -27.29 2.60 -21.83
CA ALA A 208 -28.38 3.36 -21.24
C ALA A 208 -27.91 4.20 -20.04
N GLU A 209 -28.62 5.30 -19.75
CA GLU A 209 -28.33 6.16 -18.59
C GLU A 209 -28.30 5.36 -17.28
N VAL A 210 -29.24 4.42 -17.13
CA VAL A 210 -29.33 3.58 -15.93
C VAL A 210 -28.08 2.71 -15.73
N GLU A 211 -27.49 2.19 -16.81
CA GLU A 211 -26.27 1.38 -16.74
C GLU A 211 -25.07 2.25 -16.33
N ILE A 212 -25.00 3.48 -16.85
CA ILE A 212 -23.98 4.46 -16.44
C ILE A 212 -24.15 4.79 -14.96
N ARG A 213 -25.39 5.10 -14.54
CA ARG A 213 -25.71 5.45 -13.17
C ARG A 213 -25.37 4.31 -12.21
N GLU A 214 -25.79 3.10 -12.51
CA GLU A 214 -25.47 1.91 -11.70
C GLU A 214 -23.97 1.65 -11.64
N PHE A 215 -23.26 1.76 -12.76
CA PHE A 215 -21.80 1.56 -12.81
C PHE A 215 -21.07 2.54 -11.89
N PHE A 216 -21.34 3.84 -12.04
CA PHE A 216 -20.70 4.87 -11.24
C PHE A 216 -21.18 4.82 -9.77
N SER A 217 -22.46 4.58 -9.51
CA SER A 217 -22.99 4.48 -8.16
C SER A 217 -22.46 3.27 -7.40
N ARG A 218 -22.19 2.16 -8.10
CA ARG A 218 -21.53 1.00 -7.49
C ARG A 218 -20.10 1.30 -7.03
N ILE A 219 -19.37 2.12 -7.79
CA ILE A 219 -17.94 2.41 -7.52
C ILE A 219 -17.79 3.59 -6.55
N PHE A 220 -18.60 4.63 -6.69
CA PHE A 220 -18.42 5.92 -6.00
C PHE A 220 -19.57 6.30 -5.05
N GLY A 221 -20.64 5.50 -4.98
CA GLY A 221 -21.86 5.86 -4.26
C GLY A 221 -22.75 6.84 -5.05
N ASP A 222 -23.80 7.35 -4.41
CA ASP A 222 -24.74 8.29 -5.06
C ASP A 222 -24.12 9.69 -5.21
N CYS A 223 -23.27 9.86 -6.22
CA CYS A 223 -22.48 11.07 -6.45
C CYS A 223 -22.77 11.76 -7.80
N ILE A 224 -23.74 11.27 -8.56
CA ILE A 224 -24.04 11.76 -9.92
C ILE A 224 -25.17 12.77 -9.86
N GLU A 225 -24.84 14.05 -10.05
CA GLU A 225 -25.83 15.14 -10.07
C GLU A 225 -26.73 15.08 -11.31
N CYS A 226 -26.15 14.87 -12.50
CA CYS A 226 -26.90 14.77 -13.77
C CYS A 226 -26.10 13.99 -14.82
N ILE A 227 -26.80 13.36 -15.77
CA ILE A 227 -26.20 12.71 -16.94
C ILE A 227 -26.83 13.35 -18.18
N HIS A 228 -25.99 13.79 -19.11
CA HIS A 228 -26.42 14.32 -20.39
C HIS A 228 -25.96 13.36 -21.49
N MET A 229 -26.91 12.71 -22.16
CA MET A 229 -26.63 11.81 -23.27
C MET A 229 -27.00 12.48 -24.58
N GLN A 230 -26.08 12.45 -25.55
CA GLN A 230 -26.37 12.91 -26.90
C GLN A 230 -27.20 11.83 -27.60
N GLU A 231 -28.39 12.19 -28.09
CA GLU A 231 -29.15 11.31 -28.98
C GLU A 231 -28.38 11.13 -30.30
N VAL A 232 -28.21 9.87 -30.71
CA VAL A 232 -27.51 9.47 -31.95
C VAL A 232 -28.51 8.88 -32.93
#